data_AF-A0A9X0EFK2-F1
#
_entry.id   AF-A0A9X0EFK2-F1
#
_cell.length_a   1.000
_cell.length_b   1.000
_cell.length_c   1.000
_cell.angle_alpha   90.00
_cell.angle_beta   90.00
_cell.angle_gamma   90.00
#
_symmetry.space_group_name_H-M   'P 1'
#
loop_
_entity.id
_entity.type
_entity.pdbx_description
1 polymer ?
#
loop_
_entity_poly.entity_id
_entity_poly.type
_entity_poly.pdbx_seq_one_letter_code
_entity_poly.pdbx_strand_id
1 'polypeptide(L)'
;MPSTLRLCARAAVSLLLILPGVAMSADAMILWPEGWEVESLPQPPASEGQPAVQLRQRAVKNDQNGDPAMVVELTQTRLEPGHAVNVQGVLLAMRKAVQVNFARGGFQSVCTRMKDSTLSDIPAMETTCTITQNGNHVMTQTLVAAASPALAWSLSYAGSAEGYAANKDQVMHIRNSLRLGEAP
;
A
#
# COMPACT_ATOMS: atom_id res chain seq x y z
N MET A 1 38.89 -6.80 -67.61
CA MET A 1 37.85 -6.62 -68.64
C MET A 1 36.71 -7.60 -68.34
N PRO A 2 35.44 -7.22 -68.55
CA PRO A 2 34.43 -6.81 -67.55
C PRO A 2 33.54 -7.99 -67.03
N SER A 3 32.90 -7.93 -65.84
CA SER A 3 31.62 -7.24 -65.50
C SER A 3 30.44 -7.73 -66.36
N THR A 4 29.34 -8.31 -65.84
CA THR A 4 28.16 -7.66 -65.18
C THR A 4 27.13 -8.77 -64.83
N LEU A 5 26.63 -8.92 -63.59
CA LEU A 5 25.46 -8.30 -62.91
C LEU A 5 24.10 -9.04 -63.03
N ARG A 6 23.57 -9.42 -61.85
CA ARG A 6 22.17 -9.32 -61.36
C ARG A 6 21.11 -10.28 -61.98
N LEU A 7 20.22 -10.91 -61.20
CA LEU A 7 19.28 -10.27 -60.26
C LEU A 7 18.79 -11.30 -59.21
N CYS A 8 19.15 -11.11 -57.94
CA CYS A 8 18.48 -11.76 -56.80
C CYS A 8 17.16 -11.01 -56.54
N ALA A 9 16.02 -11.61 -56.85
CA ALA A 9 14.72 -11.11 -56.42
C ALA A 9 14.52 -11.48 -54.94
N ARG A 10 14.87 -10.56 -54.04
CA ARG A 10 14.53 -10.63 -52.60
C ARG A 10 13.04 -10.31 -52.44
N ALA A 11 12.22 -11.33 -52.19
CA ALA A 11 10.89 -11.13 -51.65
C ALA A 11 11.02 -10.69 -50.19
N ALA A 12 10.88 -9.38 -49.94
CA ALA A 12 10.82 -8.84 -48.59
C ALA A 12 9.42 -9.12 -48.02
N VAL A 13 9.27 -10.22 -47.28
CA VAL A 13 8.11 -10.46 -46.43
C VAL A 13 8.30 -9.65 -45.14
N SER A 14 7.65 -8.49 -45.08
CA SER A 14 7.56 -7.67 -43.87
C SER A 14 6.69 -8.40 -42.83
N LEU A 15 7.34 -9.10 -41.91
CA LEU A 15 6.70 -9.70 -40.73
C LEU A 15 6.45 -8.59 -39.69
N LEU A 16 5.25 -7.99 -39.72
CA LEU A 16 4.76 -7.11 -38.65
C LEU A 16 4.50 -7.96 -37.40
N LEU A 17 5.51 -8.04 -36.52
CA LEU A 17 5.39 -8.55 -35.16
C LEU A 17 4.53 -7.59 -34.34
N ILE A 18 3.24 -7.91 -34.21
CA ILE A 18 2.36 -7.29 -33.21
C ILE A 18 2.79 -7.86 -31.86
N LEU A 19 3.69 -7.17 -31.17
CA LEU A 19 4.00 -7.45 -29.77
C LEU A 19 2.76 -7.06 -28.94
N PRO A 20 2.10 -7.99 -28.22
CA PRO A 20 1.12 -7.59 -27.22
C PRO A 20 1.86 -6.79 -26.16
N GLY A 21 1.45 -5.53 -25.97
CA GLY A 21 1.97 -4.69 -24.91
C GLY A 21 1.69 -5.35 -23.57
N VAL A 22 2.76 -5.81 -22.91
CA VAL A 22 2.69 -6.14 -21.49
C VAL A 22 2.41 -4.84 -20.74
N ALA A 23 1.15 -4.65 -20.35
CA ALA A 23 0.78 -3.60 -19.42
C ALA A 23 1.48 -3.91 -18.08
N MET A 24 2.66 -3.30 -17.88
CA MET A 24 3.32 -3.29 -16.59
C MET A 24 2.42 -2.48 -15.65
N SER A 25 1.67 -3.17 -14.80
CA SER A 25 0.98 -2.53 -13.69
C SER A 25 2.03 -1.91 -12.79
N ALA A 26 2.00 -0.61 -12.61
CA ALA A 26 2.94 0.06 -11.73
C ALA A 26 2.56 -0.29 -10.28
N ASP A 27 3.35 -1.16 -9.66
CA ASP A 27 3.25 -1.39 -8.22
C ASP A 27 3.63 -0.11 -7.47
N ALA A 28 2.94 0.17 -6.37
CA ALA A 28 3.32 1.28 -5.51
C ALA A 28 4.76 1.14 -5.04
N MET A 29 5.46 2.27 -4.95
CA MET A 29 6.85 2.33 -4.49
C MET A 29 6.95 3.14 -3.21
N ILE A 30 7.65 2.57 -2.23
CA ILE A 30 7.95 3.19 -0.94
C ILE A 30 9.46 3.41 -0.85
N LEU A 31 9.87 4.65 -0.58
CA LEU A 31 11.26 4.96 -0.22
C LEU A 31 11.36 4.94 1.30
N TRP A 32 11.87 3.83 1.84
CA TRP A 32 12.05 3.68 3.28
C TRP A 32 13.23 4.53 3.77
N PRO A 33 13.04 5.41 4.77
CA PRO A 33 14.14 6.15 5.37
C PRO A 33 15.14 5.23 6.07
N GLU A 34 16.31 5.76 6.38
CA GLU A 34 17.29 5.06 7.21
C GLU A 34 16.69 4.62 8.56
N GLY A 35 17.08 3.42 9.00
CA GLY A 35 16.63 2.81 10.25
C GLY A 35 15.24 2.15 10.16
N TRP A 36 14.68 1.99 8.97
CA TRP A 36 13.50 1.16 8.72
C TRP A 36 13.90 -0.19 8.15
N GLU A 37 13.42 -1.26 8.76
CA GLU A 37 13.65 -2.64 8.35
C GLU A 37 12.43 -3.15 7.58
N VAL A 38 12.59 -3.44 6.29
CA VAL A 38 11.52 -3.99 5.46
C VAL A 38 11.36 -5.48 5.77
N GLU A 39 10.14 -5.88 6.09
CA GLU A 39 9.82 -7.27 6.41
C GLU A 39 9.38 -8.07 5.19
N SER A 40 9.77 -9.35 5.16
CA SER A 40 9.25 -10.34 4.22
C SER A 40 7.85 -10.78 4.65
N LEU A 41 6.82 -10.37 3.89
CA LEU A 41 5.44 -10.75 4.15
C LEU A 41 5.01 -11.92 3.23
N PRO A 42 4.25 -12.89 3.75
CA PRO A 42 3.60 -13.86 2.89
C PRO A 42 2.57 -13.15 2.00
N GLN A 43 2.60 -13.45 0.70
CA GLN A 43 1.55 -12.99 -0.21
C GLN A 43 0.25 -13.75 0.14
N PRO A 44 -0.88 -13.04 0.31
CA PRO A 44 -2.16 -13.71 0.51
C PRO A 44 -2.51 -14.55 -0.73
N PRO A 45 -3.03 -15.77 -0.56
CA PRO A 45 -3.39 -16.63 -1.68
C PRO A 45 -4.49 -15.98 -2.52
N ALA A 46 -4.31 -15.97 -3.84
CA ALA A 46 -5.37 -15.57 -4.76
C ALA A 46 -6.55 -16.53 -4.61
N SER A 47 -7.70 -16.01 -4.17
CA SER A 47 -8.95 -16.76 -4.06
C SER A 47 -9.92 -16.28 -5.14
N GLU A 48 -10.62 -17.21 -5.79
CA GLU A 48 -11.61 -16.85 -6.82
C GLU A 48 -12.67 -15.90 -6.25
N GLY A 49 -12.88 -14.77 -6.92
CA GLY A 49 -13.86 -13.75 -6.54
C GLY A 49 -13.39 -12.71 -5.50
N GLN A 50 -12.12 -12.74 -5.07
CA GLN A 50 -11.53 -11.67 -4.25
C GLN A 50 -10.60 -10.77 -5.07
N PRO A 51 -10.62 -9.44 -4.86
CA PRO A 51 -9.66 -8.53 -5.45
C PRO A 51 -8.21 -8.98 -5.19
N ALA A 52 -7.41 -9.06 -6.25
CA ALA A 52 -6.04 -9.55 -6.14
C ALA A 52 -5.15 -8.48 -5.48
N VAL A 53 -4.61 -8.81 -4.30
CA VAL A 53 -3.54 -8.02 -3.66
C VAL A 53 -2.32 -8.07 -4.58
N GLN A 54 -1.91 -6.91 -5.10
CA GLN A 54 -0.76 -6.80 -6.01
C GLN A 54 0.53 -6.57 -5.21
N LEU A 55 0.45 -5.71 -4.19
CA LEU A 55 1.58 -5.36 -3.35
C LEU A 55 1.14 -5.37 -1.89
N ARG A 56 2.00 -5.91 -1.03
CA ARG A 56 1.93 -5.72 0.40
C ARG A 56 3.35 -5.54 0.93
N GLN A 57 3.63 -4.37 1.49
CA GLN A 57 4.93 -4.05 2.07
C GLN A 57 4.74 -3.56 3.50
N ARG A 58 5.57 -4.08 4.41
CA ARG A 58 5.66 -3.61 5.79
C ARG A 58 7.10 -3.30 6.12
N ALA A 59 7.30 -2.24 6.88
CA ALA A 59 8.58 -1.97 7.52
C ALA A 59 8.39 -1.60 8.98
N VAL A 60 9.43 -1.86 9.77
CA VAL A 60 9.48 -1.59 11.20
C VAL A 60 10.64 -0.68 11.50
N LYS A 61 10.41 0.29 12.37
CA LYS A 61 11.44 1.06 13.03
C LYS A 61 11.56 0.57 14.45
N ASN A 62 12.75 0.09 14.81
CA ASN A 62 13.04 -0.41 16.15
C ASN A 62 13.59 0.71 17.05
N ASP A 63 13.38 0.60 18.35
CA ASP A 63 14.02 1.45 19.36
C ASP A 63 15.45 0.96 19.70
N GLN A 64 16.06 1.57 20.71
CA GLN A 64 17.42 1.22 21.14
C GLN A 64 17.54 -0.19 21.74
N ASN A 65 16.42 -0.77 22.20
CA ASN A 65 16.35 -2.12 22.74
C ASN A 65 16.08 -3.16 21.66
N GLY A 66 15.80 -2.72 20.42
CA GLY A 66 15.38 -3.58 19.33
C GLY A 66 13.87 -3.86 19.32
N ASP A 67 13.08 -3.19 20.16
CA ASP A 67 11.63 -3.36 20.19
C ASP A 67 10.96 -2.50 19.11
N PRO A 68 9.85 -2.94 18.48
CA PRO A 68 9.14 -2.16 17.48
C PRO A 68 8.60 -0.83 18.04
N ALA A 69 9.22 0.28 17.67
CA ALA A 69 8.76 1.63 18.00
C ALA A 69 7.64 2.11 17.08
N MET A 70 7.72 1.75 15.80
CA MET A 70 6.72 2.07 14.78
C MET A 70 6.73 1.01 13.68
N VAL A 71 5.54 0.65 13.21
CA VAL A 71 5.31 -0.27 12.08
C VAL A 71 4.47 0.47 11.05
N VAL A 72 4.85 0.38 9.78
CA VAL A 72 4.09 0.92 8.65
C VAL A 72 3.84 -0.20 7.66
N GLU A 73 2.59 -0.40 7.25
CA GLU A 73 2.20 -1.38 6.24
C GLU A 73 1.33 -0.71 5.16
N LEU A 74 1.71 -0.90 3.89
CA LEU A 74 0.93 -0.51 2.71
C LEU A 74 0.48 -1.78 2.00
N THR A 75 -0.81 -1.83 1.65
CA THR A 75 -1.38 -2.84 0.75
C THR A 75 -1.99 -2.15 -0.46
N GLN A 76 -1.67 -2.62 -1.66
CA GLN A 76 -2.28 -2.24 -2.93
C GLN A 76 -3.06 -3.42 -3.49
N THR A 77 -4.28 -3.15 -3.93
CA THR A 77 -5.19 -4.14 -4.46
C THR A 77 -5.70 -3.66 -5.82
N ARG A 78 -5.73 -4.56 -6.81
CA ARG A 78 -6.34 -4.28 -8.11
C ARG A 78 -7.85 -4.41 -8.01
N LEU A 79 -8.56 -3.43 -8.58
CA LEU A 79 -10.02 -3.43 -8.66
C LEU A 79 -10.48 -4.01 -9.98
N GLU A 80 -11.67 -4.61 -9.96
CA GLU A 80 -12.36 -4.99 -11.19
C GLU A 80 -12.83 -3.74 -11.94
N PRO A 81 -12.74 -3.72 -13.29
CA PRO A 81 -13.21 -2.59 -14.09
C PRO A 81 -14.65 -2.19 -13.77
N GLY A 82 -14.90 -0.89 -13.58
CA GLY A 82 -16.22 -0.36 -13.25
C GLY A 82 -16.61 -0.51 -11.77
N HIS A 83 -15.74 -1.06 -10.91
CA HIS A 83 -15.98 -1.11 -9.48
C HIS A 83 -15.63 0.23 -8.80
N ALA A 84 -16.64 0.92 -8.29
CA ALA A 84 -16.44 2.12 -7.48
C ALA A 84 -16.28 1.75 -5.99
N VAL A 85 -15.12 2.08 -5.42
CA VAL A 85 -14.84 1.79 -4.00
C VAL A 85 -15.49 2.83 -3.09
N ASN A 86 -16.29 2.36 -2.13
CA ASN A 86 -16.72 3.18 -1.01
C ASN A 86 -15.57 3.27 0.03
N VAL A 87 -14.71 4.27 -0.12
CA VAL A 87 -13.53 4.47 0.75
C VAL A 87 -13.91 4.55 2.23
N GLN A 88 -15.02 5.22 2.56
CA GLN A 88 -15.52 5.29 3.94
C GLN A 88 -15.92 3.91 4.47
N GLY A 89 -16.59 3.11 3.65
CA GLY A 89 -16.98 1.74 4.00
C GLY A 89 -15.76 0.84 4.25
N VAL A 90 -14.73 0.96 3.41
CA VAL A 90 -13.44 0.27 3.61
C VAL A 90 -12.80 0.68 4.93
N LEU A 91 -12.68 1.98 5.19
CA LEU A 91 -12.08 2.48 6.43
C LEU A 91 -12.87 2.05 7.68
N LEU A 92 -14.20 1.97 7.59
CA LEU A 92 -15.05 1.44 8.65
C LEU A 92 -14.76 -0.05 8.93
N ALA A 93 -14.59 -0.86 7.88
CA ALA A 93 -14.23 -2.26 8.01
C ALA A 93 -12.83 -2.43 8.64
N MET A 94 -11.85 -1.64 8.21
CA MET A 94 -10.50 -1.63 8.80
C MET A 94 -10.54 -1.24 10.29
N ARG A 95 -11.27 -0.17 10.64
CA ARG A 95 -11.50 0.24 12.03
C ARG A 95 -12.11 -0.90 12.85
N LYS A 96 -13.12 -1.58 12.30
CA LYS A 96 -13.76 -2.71 12.98
C LYS A 96 -12.79 -3.85 13.20
N ALA A 97 -11.94 -4.17 12.22
CA ALA A 97 -10.93 -5.22 12.34
C ALA A 97 -9.93 -4.90 13.48
N VAL A 98 -9.43 -3.66 13.56
CA VAL A 98 -8.59 -3.19 14.67
C VAL A 98 -9.29 -3.40 16.01
N GLN A 99 -10.51 -2.89 16.16
CA GLN A 99 -11.26 -3.00 17.41
C GLN A 99 -11.50 -4.45 17.83
N VAL A 100 -11.83 -5.34 16.88
CA VAL A 100 -12.06 -6.76 17.16
C VAL A 100 -10.75 -7.46 17.56
N ASN A 101 -9.66 -7.21 16.85
CA ASN A 101 -8.38 -7.87 17.12
C ASN A 101 -7.82 -7.47 18.49
N PHE A 102 -7.90 -6.18 18.86
CA PHE A 102 -7.46 -5.72 20.18
C PHE A 102 -8.38 -6.18 21.31
N ALA A 103 -9.69 -6.19 21.10
CA ALA A 103 -10.63 -6.70 22.10
C ALA A 103 -10.37 -8.18 22.45
N ARG A 104 -9.99 -9.00 21.46
CA ARG A 104 -9.62 -10.41 21.68
C ARG A 104 -8.38 -10.58 22.58
N GLY A 105 -7.48 -9.59 22.59
CA GLY A 105 -6.32 -9.54 23.48
C GLY A 105 -6.56 -8.85 24.82
N GLY A 106 -7.81 -8.47 25.14
CA GLY A 106 -8.15 -7.76 26.38
C GLY A 106 -7.85 -6.25 26.35
N PHE A 107 -7.61 -5.67 25.17
CA PHE A 107 -7.39 -4.25 24.99
C PHE A 107 -8.68 -3.51 24.61
N GLN A 108 -8.74 -2.22 24.91
CA GLN A 108 -9.80 -1.32 24.44
C GLN A 108 -9.26 -0.45 23.31
N SER A 109 -10.08 -0.19 22.29
CA SER A 109 -9.70 0.64 21.15
C SER A 109 -10.75 1.73 20.90
N VAL A 110 -10.35 2.99 21.11
CA VAL A 110 -11.17 4.16 20.84
C VAL A 110 -10.62 4.86 19.62
N CYS A 111 -11.41 4.98 18.57
CA CYS A 111 -10.99 5.60 17.32
C CYS A 111 -11.70 6.93 17.08
N THR A 112 -10.95 7.89 16.55
CA THR A 112 -11.47 9.21 16.16
C THR A 112 -12.59 9.07 15.13
N ARG A 113 -13.33 10.17 14.90
CA ARG A 113 -14.17 10.27 13.70
C ARG A 113 -13.30 10.09 12.46
N MET A 114 -13.83 9.40 11.46
CA MET A 114 -13.21 9.35 10.13
C MET A 114 -13.22 10.76 9.53
N LYS A 115 -12.12 11.16 8.89
CA LYS A 115 -11.96 12.47 8.28
C LYS A 115 -11.24 12.35 6.94
N ASP A 116 -11.43 13.35 6.09
CA ASP A 116 -10.73 13.45 4.82
C ASP A 116 -9.23 13.70 5.04
N SER A 117 -8.43 13.18 4.12
CA SER A 117 -6.97 13.27 4.11
C SER A 117 -6.44 12.93 2.72
N THR A 118 -5.14 12.65 2.60
CA THR A 118 -4.53 12.21 1.33
C THR A 118 -3.60 11.01 1.54
N LEU A 119 -3.41 10.17 0.53
CA LEU A 119 -2.34 9.18 0.49
C LEU A 119 -1.46 9.56 -0.70
N SER A 120 -0.30 10.15 -0.43
CA SER A 120 0.40 10.97 -1.42
C SER A 120 -0.53 12.09 -1.94
N ASP A 121 -0.77 12.12 -3.24
CA ASP A 121 -1.67 13.00 -3.98
C ASP A 121 -3.11 12.45 -4.13
N ILE A 122 -3.36 11.20 -3.75
CA ILE A 122 -4.68 10.58 -3.88
C ILE A 122 -5.59 10.99 -2.72
N PRO A 123 -6.83 11.45 -2.97
CA PRO A 123 -7.82 11.68 -1.93
C PRO A 123 -8.06 10.43 -1.09
N ALA A 124 -8.04 10.59 0.22
CA ALA A 124 -8.13 9.49 1.16
C ALA A 124 -9.05 9.83 2.34
N MET A 125 -9.36 8.82 3.13
CA MET A 125 -9.94 9.00 4.46
C MET A 125 -9.07 8.34 5.51
N GLU A 126 -9.03 8.91 6.71
CA GLU A 126 -8.26 8.36 7.83
C GLU A 126 -9.03 8.33 9.16
N THR A 127 -8.62 7.42 10.03
CA THR A 127 -9.02 7.38 11.45
C THR A 127 -7.84 6.92 12.30
N THR A 128 -7.72 7.46 13.51
CA THR A 128 -6.69 7.08 14.47
C THR A 128 -7.35 6.42 15.67
N CYS A 129 -6.88 5.24 16.03
CA CYS A 129 -7.28 4.48 17.20
C CYS A 129 -6.22 4.61 18.30
N THR A 130 -6.67 4.94 19.50
CA THR A 130 -5.90 4.83 20.75
C THR A 130 -6.25 3.50 21.39
N ILE A 131 -5.23 2.68 21.68
CA ILE A 131 -5.37 1.36 22.28
C ILE A 131 -4.91 1.45 23.73
N THR A 132 -5.76 0.99 24.65
CA THR A 132 -5.47 0.96 26.08
C THR A 132 -5.57 -0.45 26.66
N GLN A 133 -4.81 -0.70 27.72
CA GLN A 133 -4.92 -1.91 28.55
C GLN A 133 -5.00 -1.49 30.00
N ASN A 134 -6.03 -1.92 30.72
CA ASN A 134 -6.27 -1.53 32.12
C ASN A 134 -6.22 -0.01 32.36
N GLY A 135 -6.68 0.78 31.38
CA GLY A 135 -6.66 2.24 31.42
C GLY A 135 -5.37 2.90 30.92
N ASN A 136 -4.28 2.15 30.74
CA ASN A 136 -3.00 2.70 30.27
C ASN A 136 -2.97 2.76 28.73
N HIS A 137 -2.53 3.87 28.17
CA HIS A 137 -2.31 4.01 26.72
C HIS A 137 -1.05 3.25 26.30
N VAL A 138 -1.25 2.16 25.57
CA VAL A 138 -0.14 1.27 25.17
C VAL A 138 0.26 1.44 23.71
N MET A 139 -0.68 1.83 22.85
CA MET A 139 -0.41 1.91 21.42
C MET A 139 -1.34 2.90 20.72
N THR A 140 -0.86 3.48 19.63
CA THR A 140 -1.67 4.27 18.69
C THR A 140 -1.55 3.64 17.31
N GLN A 141 -2.67 3.53 16.60
CA GLN A 141 -2.68 3.07 15.22
C GLN A 141 -3.52 4.00 14.36
N THR A 142 -2.99 4.41 13.20
CA THR A 142 -3.75 5.16 12.20
C THR A 142 -3.96 4.32 10.96
N LEU A 143 -5.17 4.40 10.45
CA LEU A 143 -5.66 3.70 9.27
C LEU A 143 -6.00 4.73 8.22
N VAL A 144 -5.57 4.49 6.99
CA VAL A 144 -5.84 5.32 5.83
C VAL A 144 -6.33 4.42 4.71
N ALA A 145 -7.42 4.80 4.06
CA ALA A 145 -7.93 4.15 2.86
C ALA A 145 -8.00 5.17 1.72
N ALA A 146 -7.57 4.75 0.54
CA ALA A 146 -7.63 5.52 -0.70
C ALA A 146 -8.00 4.60 -1.85
N ALA A 147 -8.59 5.13 -2.91
CA ALA A 147 -8.90 4.37 -4.10
C ALA A 147 -8.96 5.27 -5.33
N SER A 148 -8.75 4.63 -6.47
CA SER A 148 -8.91 5.17 -7.81
C SER A 148 -9.88 4.27 -8.61
N PRO A 149 -10.10 4.53 -9.90
CA PRO A 149 -10.88 3.63 -10.74
C PRO A 149 -10.30 2.22 -10.91
N ALA A 150 -8.99 2.03 -10.71
CA ALA A 150 -8.30 0.76 -11.01
C ALA A 150 -7.62 0.12 -9.80
N LEU A 151 -7.34 0.91 -8.76
CA LEU A 151 -6.55 0.49 -7.62
C LEU A 151 -7.20 0.94 -6.30
N ALA A 152 -6.97 0.18 -5.24
CA ALA A 152 -7.27 0.58 -3.88
C ALA A 152 -6.05 0.37 -2.99
N TRP A 153 -5.87 1.28 -2.04
CA TRP A 153 -4.78 1.23 -1.08
C TRP A 153 -5.31 1.28 0.34
N SER A 154 -4.67 0.49 1.19
CA SER A 154 -4.75 0.67 2.63
C SER A 154 -3.34 0.91 3.17
N LEU A 155 -3.19 2.00 3.92
CA LEU A 155 -2.00 2.29 4.70
C LEU A 155 -2.37 2.19 6.19
N SER A 156 -1.59 1.45 6.95
CA SER A 156 -1.69 1.38 8.40
C SER A 156 -0.35 1.71 9.01
N TYR A 157 -0.34 2.53 10.05
CA TYR A 157 0.85 2.74 10.86
C TYR A 157 0.54 2.74 12.34
N ALA A 158 1.30 1.97 13.10
CA ALA A 158 1.08 1.70 14.50
C ALA A 158 2.38 1.74 15.28
N GLY A 159 2.36 2.28 16.49
CA GLY A 159 3.51 2.29 17.38
C GLY A 159 3.07 2.43 18.82
N SER A 160 3.97 2.13 19.76
CA SER A 160 3.74 2.39 21.18
C SER A 160 3.31 3.85 21.40
N ALA A 161 2.72 4.20 22.53
CA ALA A 161 2.29 5.59 22.76
C ALA A 161 3.42 6.60 22.49
N GLU A 162 4.63 6.31 22.98
CA GLU A 162 5.83 7.11 22.75
C GLU A 162 6.39 6.94 21.34
N GLY A 163 6.52 5.70 20.85
CA GLY A 163 7.08 5.41 19.53
C GLY A 163 6.25 6.02 18.40
N TYR A 164 4.92 6.03 18.56
CA TYR A 164 4.03 6.71 17.63
C TYR A 164 4.27 8.23 17.63
N ALA A 165 4.33 8.86 18.80
CA ALA A 165 4.55 10.29 18.92
C ALA A 165 5.91 10.71 18.35
N ALA A 166 6.97 9.95 18.64
CA ALA A 166 8.33 10.24 18.21
C ALA A 166 8.54 10.08 16.69
N ASN A 167 7.81 9.18 16.04
CA ASN A 167 8.06 8.83 14.63
C ASN A 167 6.97 9.33 13.67
N LYS A 168 5.92 9.99 14.17
CA LYS A 168 4.77 10.43 13.37
C LYS A 168 5.20 11.26 12.17
N ASP A 169 6.08 12.23 12.35
CA ASP A 169 6.48 13.13 11.26
C ASP A 169 7.26 12.38 10.16
N GLN A 170 8.10 11.42 10.54
CA GLN A 170 8.80 10.57 9.57
C GLN A 170 7.81 9.67 8.81
N VAL A 171 6.79 9.13 9.47
CA VAL A 171 5.72 8.38 8.79
C VAL A 171 4.91 9.27 7.86
N MET A 172 4.64 10.53 8.23
CA MET A 172 3.99 11.48 7.34
C MET A 172 4.86 11.77 6.10
N HIS A 173 6.19 11.84 6.25
CA HIS A 173 7.09 11.94 5.11
C HIS A 173 7.01 10.71 4.20
N ILE A 174 7.06 9.49 4.76
CA ILE A 174 6.88 8.24 4.01
C ILE A 174 5.57 8.30 3.22
N ARG A 175 4.45 8.55 3.91
CA ARG A 175 3.10 8.67 3.34
C ARG A 175 3.03 9.67 2.18
N ASN A 176 3.61 10.85 2.34
CA ASN A 176 3.54 11.93 1.36
C ASN A 176 4.49 11.69 0.17
N SER A 177 5.47 10.79 0.29
CA SER A 177 6.44 10.45 -0.75
C SER A 177 6.10 9.20 -1.55
N LEU A 178 5.00 8.51 -1.19
CA LEU A 178 4.53 7.32 -1.87
C LEU A 178 4.31 7.59 -3.37
N ARG A 179 4.77 6.67 -4.21
CA ARG A 179 4.42 6.66 -5.63
C ARG A 179 3.41 5.56 -5.84
N LEU A 180 2.15 5.90 -6.07
CA LEU A 180 1.05 4.93 -6.03
C LEU A 180 0.71 4.28 -7.38
N GLY A 181 1.60 4.37 -8.37
CA GLY A 181 1.43 3.65 -9.63
C GLY A 181 0.35 4.21 -10.57
N GLU A 182 -0.22 5.38 -10.25
CA GLU A 182 -1.07 6.13 -11.17
C GLU A 182 -0.27 7.27 -11.78
N ALA A 183 0.22 7.06 -12.99
CA ALA A 183 0.37 8.18 -13.90
C ALA A 183 -1.04 8.58 -14.36
N PRO A 184 -1.34 9.89 -14.53
CA PRO A 184 -2.60 10.34 -15.11
C PRO A 184 -2.89 9.72 -16.48
#